data_AF-U1P2T1-F1
#
_entry.id   AF-U1P2T1-F1
#
_cell.length_a   1.000
_cell.length_b   1.000
_cell.length_c   1.000
_cell.angle_alpha   90.00
_cell.angle_beta   90.00
_cell.angle_gamma   90.00
#
_symmetry.space_group_name_H-M   'P 1'
#
loop_
_entity.id
_entity.type
_entity.pdbx_description
1 polymer ?
#
loop_
_entity_poly.entity_id
_entity_poly.type
_entity_poly.pdbx_seq_one_letter_code
_entity_poly.pdbx_strand_id
1 'polypeptide(L)'
;MTNHQKRLAVPDTWPVERKTEMFTVKADAGPHGDAGVPLLILLRDVLGYVDSRKEARYALEQDAIVINGSIVTDEERPVGMFDIMAFREREESYRVFPDEGGRLSLTPIDDDAAGSKLGKIINKQNVPGGDLQLTLHDGQTLLVEDASAHSVGDSLVVGNEDDEIVAHFEYEEGALATAVDGQHAGQIGSIDEIQVTASSSSNNVLLSDYADGERFETIEEYIVVIDENFIDDDAGDGDSDTRDRDGDGGSTMSSESEGFHEMRRPRIEKTVVHMGVGQGGRDLGQGEEILTDVTGQQPVRTVATMTEPAFGIREGDPIGAKVTLRHEDARAFLETALATVDLSRSQFDDTGNFSFGVEDHTDFPSQEYDPTTGIYGLDVTVNLVRPGYRVAKRDRASRSIPTNHRLSVGDAVAFVESTFDVEVTA
;
A
#
# COMPACT_ATOMS: atom_id res chain seq x y z
N MET A 1 -22.28 1.66 -8.86
CA MET A 1 -20.81 1.66 -8.90
C MET A 1 -20.31 1.44 -7.48
N THR A 2 -19.14 0.84 -7.27
CA THR A 2 -18.64 0.59 -5.91
C THR A 2 -17.98 1.85 -5.35
N ASN A 3 -18.54 2.42 -4.27
CA ASN A 3 -18.03 3.63 -3.60
C ASN A 3 -16.75 3.38 -2.78
N HIS A 4 -16.09 2.24 -2.96
CA HIS A 4 -14.94 1.83 -2.17
C HIS A 4 -13.84 1.34 -3.10
N GLN A 5 -12.63 1.88 -2.94
CA GLN A 5 -11.42 1.41 -3.63
C GLN A 5 -10.51 0.76 -2.61
N LYS A 6 -9.87 -0.36 -2.96
CA LYS A 6 -8.82 -0.93 -2.11
C LYS A 6 -7.61 0.00 -2.16
N ARG A 7 -7.03 0.31 -1.00
CA ARG A 7 -5.88 1.23 -0.92
C ARG A 7 -4.65 0.70 -1.67
N LEU A 8 -4.53 -0.63 -1.80
CA LEU A 8 -3.51 -1.30 -2.64
C LEU A 8 -3.70 -1.06 -4.14
N ALA A 9 -4.91 -0.75 -4.59
CA ALA A 9 -5.26 -0.54 -6.00
C ALA A 9 -5.39 0.95 -6.36
N VAL A 10 -4.89 1.82 -5.49
CA VAL A 10 -4.79 3.27 -5.72
C VAL A 10 -3.62 3.55 -6.66
N PRO A 11 -3.67 4.54 -7.57
CA PRO A 11 -2.53 4.94 -8.40
C PRO A 11 -1.24 5.18 -7.59
N ASP A 12 -0.07 4.94 -8.19
CA ASP A 12 1.22 5.21 -7.53
C ASP A 12 1.48 6.71 -7.33
N THR A 13 0.77 7.55 -8.10
CA THR A 13 0.82 9.01 -8.03
C THR A 13 0.19 9.58 -6.77
N TRP A 14 -0.68 8.84 -6.07
CA TRP A 14 -1.31 9.39 -4.87
C TRP A 14 -0.32 9.38 -3.69
N PRO A 15 -0.24 10.47 -2.91
CA PRO A 15 0.63 10.57 -1.74
C PRO A 15 0.04 9.80 -0.54
N VAL A 16 -0.21 8.51 -0.71
CA VAL A 16 -0.77 7.64 0.33
C VAL A 16 0.04 6.39 0.55
N GLU A 17 0.17 6.03 1.82
CA GLU A 17 0.69 4.72 2.18
C GLU A 17 -0.33 3.63 1.80
N ARG A 18 0.03 2.71 0.90
CA ARG A 18 -0.89 1.68 0.38
C ARG A 18 -1.30 0.60 1.39
N LYS A 19 -0.60 0.48 2.53
CA LYS A 19 -0.74 -0.62 3.50
C LYS A 19 -1.19 -0.19 4.89
N THR A 20 -1.70 1.02 5.05
CA THR A 20 -2.29 1.52 6.31
C THR A 20 -3.70 0.99 6.51
N GLU A 21 -4.59 1.31 5.58
CA GLU A 21 -6.00 0.92 5.59
C GLU A 21 -6.35 0.00 4.40
N MET A 22 -7.34 -0.88 4.58
CA MET A 22 -7.77 -1.79 3.50
C MET A 22 -8.47 -1.03 2.37
N PHE A 23 -9.32 -0.08 2.74
CA PHE A 23 -10.10 0.72 1.82
C PHE A 23 -9.63 2.16 1.89
N THR A 24 -9.70 2.81 0.75
CA THR A 24 -9.64 4.26 0.64
C THR A 24 -10.89 4.76 -0.05
N VAL A 25 -11.05 6.08 -0.04
CA VAL A 25 -12.06 6.74 -0.87
C VAL A 25 -11.62 6.67 -2.33
N LYS A 26 -12.57 6.32 -3.19
CA LYS A 26 -12.36 6.34 -4.63
C LYS A 26 -12.50 7.79 -5.10
N ALA A 27 -11.68 8.22 -6.04
CA ALA A 27 -11.95 9.45 -6.78
C ALA A 27 -13.28 9.34 -7.52
N ASP A 28 -14.15 10.35 -7.36
CA ASP A 28 -15.39 10.43 -8.13
C ASP A 28 -15.11 11.00 -9.54
N ALA A 29 -16.13 10.98 -10.40
CA ALA A 29 -16.05 11.62 -11.70
C ALA A 29 -15.79 13.13 -11.55
N GLY A 30 -14.72 13.62 -12.17
CA GLY A 30 -14.33 15.02 -12.07
C GLY A 30 -13.16 15.37 -12.99
N PRO A 31 -12.58 16.58 -12.82
CA PRO A 31 -11.49 17.13 -13.63
C PRO A 31 -10.38 16.13 -14.00
N HIS A 32 -9.88 15.42 -12.99
CA HIS A 32 -8.73 14.52 -13.12
C HIS A 32 -9.07 13.03 -13.03
N GLY A 33 -10.37 12.70 -12.95
CA GLY A 33 -10.89 11.32 -12.89
C GLY A 33 -10.17 10.43 -11.85
N ASP A 34 -9.85 9.19 -12.25
CA ASP A 34 -9.17 8.21 -11.38
C ASP A 34 -7.69 8.56 -11.11
N ALA A 35 -7.08 9.48 -11.87
CA ALA A 35 -5.68 9.89 -11.69
C ALA A 35 -5.53 10.92 -10.56
N GLY A 36 -6.55 11.77 -10.35
CA GLY A 36 -6.57 12.77 -9.28
C GLY A 36 -6.75 12.15 -7.90
N VAL A 37 -6.19 12.83 -6.88
CA VAL A 37 -6.29 12.45 -5.47
C VAL A 37 -7.60 12.98 -4.89
N PRO A 38 -8.44 12.15 -4.27
CA PRO A 38 -9.62 12.60 -3.55
C PRO A 38 -9.28 13.65 -2.50
N LEU A 39 -10.08 14.71 -2.43
CA LEU A 39 -9.89 15.79 -1.46
C LEU A 39 -9.79 15.29 -0.01
N LEU A 40 -10.57 14.27 0.36
CA LEU A 40 -10.49 13.66 1.70
C LEU A 40 -9.07 13.18 2.04
N ILE A 41 -8.36 12.61 1.07
CA ILE A 41 -7.02 12.07 1.28
C ILE A 41 -6.02 13.20 1.51
N LEU A 42 -6.12 14.28 0.74
CA LEU A 42 -5.26 15.46 0.93
C LEU A 42 -5.48 16.07 2.31
N LEU A 43 -6.74 16.21 2.75
CA LEU A 43 -7.05 16.79 4.06
C LEU A 43 -6.62 15.89 5.24
N ARG A 44 -6.81 14.58 5.12
CA ARG A 44 -6.60 13.62 6.23
C ARG A 44 -5.20 13.04 6.26
N ASP A 45 -4.75 12.50 5.13
CA ASP A 45 -3.52 11.71 5.05
C ASP A 45 -2.29 12.57 4.75
N VAL A 46 -2.44 13.69 4.04
CA VAL A 46 -1.33 14.58 3.67
C VAL A 46 -1.21 15.75 4.65
N LEU A 47 -2.24 16.59 4.75
CA LEU A 47 -2.22 17.80 5.59
C LEU A 47 -2.52 17.51 7.07
N GLY A 48 -3.22 16.41 7.37
CA GLY A 48 -3.60 16.05 8.74
C GLY A 48 -4.57 17.03 9.41
N TYR A 49 -5.32 17.81 8.63
CA TYR A 49 -6.27 18.81 9.14
C TYR A 49 -7.57 18.18 9.67
N VAL A 50 -7.86 16.95 9.25
CA VAL A 50 -9.04 16.20 9.66
C VAL A 50 -8.64 14.77 10.00
N ASP A 51 -9.25 14.18 11.03
CA ASP A 51 -9.00 12.79 11.40
C ASP A 51 -10.02 11.85 10.73
N SER A 52 -11.22 12.35 10.45
CA SER A 52 -12.35 11.56 9.97
C SER A 52 -13.06 12.16 8.77
N ARG A 53 -13.72 11.30 7.98
CA ARG A 53 -14.57 11.72 6.86
C ARG A 53 -15.69 12.67 7.29
N LYS A 54 -16.16 12.55 8.54
CA LYS A 54 -17.20 13.43 9.08
C LYS A 54 -16.69 14.85 9.30
N GLU A 55 -15.45 15.00 9.76
CA GLU A 55 -14.82 16.31 9.94
C GLU A 55 -14.48 16.96 8.60
N ALA A 56 -13.99 16.17 7.63
CA ALA A 56 -13.79 16.65 6.26
C ALA A 56 -15.09 17.22 5.67
N ARG A 57 -16.19 16.47 5.79
CA ARG A 57 -17.50 16.94 5.31
C ARG A 57 -17.97 18.18 6.05
N TYR A 58 -17.77 18.24 7.36
CA TYR A 58 -18.11 19.43 8.15
C TYR A 58 -17.33 20.67 7.67
N ALA A 59 -16.03 20.54 7.40
CA ALA A 59 -15.21 21.63 6.89
C ALA A 59 -15.68 22.10 5.49
N LEU A 60 -16.02 21.15 4.60
CA LEU A 60 -16.54 21.44 3.27
C LEU A 60 -17.91 22.12 3.32
N GLU A 61 -18.78 21.77 4.27
CA GLU A 61 -20.09 22.40 4.50
C GLU A 61 -19.97 23.84 5.03
N GLN A 62 -18.81 24.27 5.53
CA GLN A 62 -18.56 25.65 5.95
C GLN A 62 -17.91 26.52 4.85
N ASP A 63 -17.84 26.02 3.60
CA ASP A 63 -17.21 26.71 2.47
C ASP A 63 -15.74 27.13 2.74
N ALA A 64 -15.05 26.38 3.62
CA ALA A 64 -13.71 26.70 4.08
C ALA A 64 -12.61 26.42 3.02
N ILE A 65 -12.92 25.56 2.04
CA ILE A 65 -11.97 25.06 1.05
C ILE A 65 -12.44 25.46 -0.36
N VAL A 66 -11.53 26.06 -1.11
CA VAL A 66 -11.73 26.49 -2.51
C VAL A 66 -10.71 25.78 -3.38
N ILE A 67 -11.15 25.23 -4.52
CA ILE A 67 -10.27 24.62 -5.51
C ILE A 67 -10.44 25.36 -6.84
N ASN A 68 -9.36 25.92 -7.38
CA ASN A 68 -9.37 26.71 -8.61
C ASN A 68 -10.47 27.78 -8.63
N GLY A 69 -10.62 28.55 -7.53
CA GLY A 69 -11.66 29.57 -7.37
C GLY A 69 -13.07 29.06 -7.03
N SER A 70 -13.34 27.76 -7.21
CA SER A 70 -14.65 27.15 -6.94
C SER A 70 -14.76 26.56 -5.54
N ILE A 71 -15.86 26.85 -4.83
CA ILE A 71 -16.17 26.20 -3.55
C ILE A 71 -16.48 24.73 -3.79
N VAL A 72 -15.85 23.86 -3.02
CA VAL A 72 -16.03 22.40 -3.14
C VAL A 72 -16.75 21.87 -1.91
N THR A 73 -17.84 21.15 -2.14
CA THR A 73 -18.63 20.49 -1.08
C THR A 73 -18.41 18.98 -1.02
N ASP A 74 -17.83 18.40 -2.07
CA ASP A 74 -17.65 16.95 -2.21
C ASP A 74 -16.25 16.52 -1.79
N GLU A 75 -16.17 15.62 -0.81
CA GLU A 75 -14.91 15.10 -0.31
C GLU A 75 -14.25 14.06 -1.25
N GLU A 76 -14.99 13.51 -2.22
CA GLU A 76 -14.49 12.54 -3.20
C GLU A 76 -13.96 13.19 -4.48
N ARG A 77 -14.10 14.53 -4.60
CA ARG A 77 -13.65 15.29 -5.77
C ARG A 77 -12.16 15.03 -6.04
N PRO A 78 -11.79 14.59 -7.26
CA PRO A 78 -10.40 14.41 -7.62
C PRO A 78 -9.71 15.76 -7.79
N VAL A 79 -8.64 15.95 -7.04
CA VAL A 79 -7.69 17.06 -7.16
C VAL A 79 -6.45 16.53 -7.84
N GLY A 80 -6.06 17.14 -8.94
CA GLY A 80 -4.92 16.69 -9.75
C GLY A 80 -3.84 17.74 -9.85
N MET A 81 -2.88 17.46 -10.70
CA MET A 81 -1.76 18.34 -10.98
C MET A 81 -2.22 19.74 -11.42
N PHE A 82 -1.48 20.77 -11.03
CA PHE A 82 -1.74 22.20 -11.24
C PHE A 82 -3.03 22.75 -10.62
N ASP A 83 -3.83 21.93 -9.95
CA ASP A 83 -4.92 22.45 -9.13
C ASP A 83 -4.36 23.26 -7.96
N ILE A 84 -5.07 24.32 -7.62
CA ILE A 84 -4.78 25.20 -6.50
C ILE A 84 -5.85 24.99 -5.44
N MET A 85 -5.44 24.61 -4.24
CA MET A 85 -6.28 24.48 -3.06
C MET A 85 -6.03 25.66 -2.11
N ALA A 86 -7.06 26.45 -1.85
CA ALA A 86 -7.01 27.58 -0.93
C ALA A 86 -7.90 27.33 0.30
N PHE A 87 -7.35 27.62 1.49
CA PHE A 87 -8.01 27.50 2.78
C PHE A 87 -8.34 28.88 3.34
N ARG A 88 -9.60 29.30 3.20
CA ARG A 88 -10.04 30.68 3.53
C ARG A 88 -9.84 31.06 4.99
N GLU A 89 -10.06 30.13 5.91
CA GLU A 89 -9.93 30.40 7.35
C GLU A 89 -8.48 30.46 7.83
N ARG A 90 -7.56 29.90 7.03
CA ARG A 90 -6.15 29.74 7.39
C ARG A 90 -5.23 30.67 6.61
N GLU A 91 -5.73 31.31 5.56
CA GLU A 91 -4.93 32.15 4.65
C GLU A 91 -3.73 31.35 4.09
N GLU A 92 -3.99 30.08 3.75
CA GLU A 92 -2.99 29.15 3.21
C GLU A 92 -3.46 28.68 1.82
N SER A 93 -2.57 28.74 0.83
CA SER A 93 -2.81 28.28 -0.53
C SER A 93 -1.74 27.26 -0.93
N TYR A 94 -2.15 26.18 -1.60
CA TYR A 94 -1.26 25.12 -2.04
C TYR A 94 -1.51 24.79 -3.51
N ARG A 95 -0.42 24.59 -4.26
CA ARG A 95 -0.43 24.06 -5.63
C ARG A 95 -0.09 22.57 -5.59
N VAL A 96 -0.84 21.77 -6.35
CA VAL A 96 -0.54 20.35 -6.51
C VAL A 96 0.48 20.18 -7.64
N PHE A 97 1.63 19.56 -7.35
CA PHE A 97 2.69 19.34 -8.33
C PHE A 97 3.28 17.93 -8.17
N PRO A 98 3.73 17.25 -9.25
CA PRO A 98 4.40 15.95 -9.11
C PRO A 98 5.82 16.12 -8.56
N ASP A 99 6.15 15.36 -7.52
CA ASP A 99 7.48 15.23 -6.95
C ASP A 99 8.32 14.19 -7.71
N GLU A 100 9.62 14.11 -7.42
CA GLU A 100 10.53 13.11 -7.98
C GLU A 100 10.02 11.69 -7.72
N GLY A 101 9.66 10.99 -8.81
CA GLY A 101 9.02 9.67 -8.75
C GLY A 101 7.49 9.69 -8.93
N GLY A 102 6.93 10.84 -9.32
CA GLY A 102 5.57 10.99 -9.84
C GLY A 102 4.47 11.03 -8.77
N ARG A 103 4.81 11.16 -7.50
CA ARG A 103 3.83 11.35 -6.42
C ARG A 103 3.38 12.81 -6.39
N LEU A 104 2.09 13.07 -6.30
CA LEU A 104 1.57 14.42 -6.16
C LEU A 104 1.89 14.95 -4.76
N SER A 105 2.62 16.05 -4.70
CA SER A 105 2.94 16.82 -3.50
C SER A 105 2.18 18.15 -3.49
N LEU A 106 2.15 18.80 -2.32
CA LEU A 106 1.52 20.10 -2.12
C LEU A 106 2.62 21.13 -1.88
N THR A 107 2.77 22.07 -2.81
CA THR A 107 3.72 23.18 -2.68
C THR A 107 2.96 24.41 -2.18
N PRO A 108 3.37 25.02 -1.05
CA PRO A 108 2.76 26.26 -0.58
C PRO A 108 2.98 27.39 -1.60
N ILE A 109 1.98 28.24 -1.80
CA ILE A 109 2.05 29.40 -2.70
C ILE A 109 1.45 30.64 -2.03
N ASP A 110 1.90 31.81 -2.47
CA ASP A 110 1.30 33.08 -2.07
C ASP A 110 -0.09 33.28 -2.69
N ASP A 111 -0.92 34.10 -2.05
CA ASP A 111 -2.28 34.40 -2.51
C ASP A 111 -2.33 35.06 -3.90
N ASP A 112 -1.30 35.84 -4.26
CA ASP A 112 -1.19 36.44 -5.60
C ASP A 112 -1.03 35.36 -6.68
N ALA A 113 -0.23 34.32 -6.40
CA ALA A 113 -0.02 33.18 -7.29
C ALA A 113 -1.22 32.21 -7.30
N ALA A 114 -2.05 32.24 -6.26
CA ALA A 114 -3.26 31.43 -6.15
C ALA A 114 -4.42 31.93 -7.05
N GLY A 115 -4.32 33.16 -7.57
CA GLY A 115 -5.33 33.76 -8.45
C GLY A 115 -5.40 33.15 -9.85
N SER A 116 -4.38 32.41 -10.28
CA SER A 116 -4.32 31.82 -11.61
C SER A 116 -3.68 30.44 -11.60
N LYS A 117 -4.17 29.54 -12.45
CA LYS A 117 -3.64 28.17 -12.60
C LYS A 117 -3.07 27.93 -13.99
N LEU A 118 -2.18 26.94 -14.10
CA LEU A 118 -1.63 26.49 -15.36
C LEU A 118 -2.46 25.34 -15.94
N GLY A 119 -2.71 25.35 -17.24
CA GLY A 119 -3.38 24.25 -17.95
C GLY A 119 -2.79 23.98 -19.33
N LYS A 120 -2.39 22.73 -19.57
CA LYS A 120 -2.01 22.25 -20.91
C LYS A 120 -3.25 22.06 -21.80
N ILE A 121 -3.18 22.51 -23.05
CA ILE A 121 -4.21 22.30 -24.07
C ILE A 121 -4.12 20.87 -24.60
N ILE A 122 -5.15 20.06 -24.35
CA ILE A 122 -5.25 18.68 -24.86
C ILE A 122 -5.99 18.62 -26.20
N ASN A 123 -7.04 19.43 -26.35
CA ASN A 123 -7.88 19.35 -27.53
C ASN A 123 -8.34 20.74 -27.97
N LYS A 124 -8.53 20.87 -29.28
CA LYS A 124 -9.03 22.07 -29.93
C LYS A 124 -10.10 21.68 -30.93
N GLN A 125 -11.28 22.27 -30.79
CA GLN A 125 -12.41 21.96 -31.66
C GLN A 125 -13.20 23.22 -32.03
N ASN A 126 -13.76 23.24 -33.24
CA ASN A 126 -14.69 24.29 -33.65
C ASN A 126 -16.07 23.99 -33.06
N VAL A 127 -16.71 24.98 -32.43
CA VAL A 127 -18.08 24.84 -31.91
C VAL A 127 -19.11 25.52 -32.82
N PRO A 128 -20.39 25.08 -32.79
CA PRO A 128 -21.46 25.77 -33.50
C PRO A 128 -21.60 27.21 -32.99
N GLY A 129 -21.18 28.18 -33.80
CA GLY A 129 -21.08 29.60 -33.38
C GLY A 129 -19.94 30.34 -34.07
N GLY A 130 -18.92 29.60 -34.53
CA GLY A 130 -17.73 30.16 -35.18
C GLY A 130 -16.52 30.21 -34.25
N ASP A 131 -16.75 30.13 -32.94
CA ASP A 131 -15.70 30.13 -31.93
C ASP A 131 -14.94 28.80 -31.89
N LEU A 132 -13.72 28.87 -31.35
CA LEU A 132 -12.87 27.73 -31.07
C LEU A 132 -12.94 27.41 -29.58
N GLN A 133 -13.17 26.14 -29.27
CA GLN A 133 -13.11 25.63 -27.91
C GLN A 133 -11.75 24.97 -27.66
N LEU A 134 -11.05 25.44 -26.65
CA LEU A 134 -9.85 24.84 -26.09
C LEU A 134 -10.24 23.99 -24.88
N THR A 135 -9.83 22.73 -24.85
CA THR A 135 -10.00 21.84 -23.70
C THR A 135 -8.65 21.65 -23.02
N LEU A 136 -8.60 22.01 -21.74
CA LEU A 136 -7.43 21.84 -20.88
C LEU A 136 -7.38 20.43 -20.26
N HIS A 137 -6.23 20.09 -19.68
CA HIS A 137 -5.98 18.78 -19.07
C HIS A 137 -6.85 18.44 -17.85
N ASP A 138 -7.32 19.44 -17.12
CA ASP A 138 -8.26 19.33 -16.00
C ASP A 138 -9.73 19.30 -16.47
N GLY A 139 -9.97 19.23 -17.79
CA GLY A 139 -11.30 19.20 -18.38
C GLY A 139 -11.99 20.56 -18.47
N GLN A 140 -11.35 21.66 -18.04
CA GLN A 140 -11.88 23.01 -18.27
C GLN A 140 -11.93 23.32 -19.77
N THR A 141 -12.98 24.03 -20.20
CA THR A 141 -13.17 24.42 -21.60
C THR A 141 -13.24 25.93 -21.72
N LEU A 142 -12.39 26.52 -22.56
CA LEU A 142 -12.33 27.95 -22.84
C LEU A 142 -12.81 28.22 -24.27
N LEU A 143 -13.65 29.23 -24.45
CA LEU A 143 -14.11 29.68 -25.77
C LEU A 143 -13.29 30.90 -26.20
N VAL A 144 -12.73 30.83 -27.41
CA VAL A 144 -11.88 31.88 -27.96
C VAL A 144 -12.32 32.17 -29.40
N GLU A 145 -12.49 33.45 -29.74
CA GLU A 145 -12.92 33.89 -31.07
C GLU A 145 -11.84 33.64 -32.15
N ASP A 146 -10.55 33.78 -31.79
CA ASP A 146 -9.40 33.57 -32.68
C ASP A 146 -8.29 32.73 -32.00
N ALA A 147 -8.41 31.41 -32.01
CA ALA A 147 -7.38 30.53 -31.45
C ALA A 147 -6.22 30.23 -32.43
N SER A 148 -5.93 31.09 -33.40
CA SER A 148 -4.79 30.86 -34.32
C SER A 148 -3.43 30.85 -33.61
N ALA A 149 -3.34 31.52 -32.46
CA ALA A 149 -2.17 31.55 -31.60
C ALA A 149 -2.04 30.32 -30.69
N HIS A 150 -3.08 29.50 -30.52
CA HIS A 150 -3.05 28.40 -29.54
C HIS A 150 -3.04 27.03 -30.24
N SER A 151 -2.01 26.25 -29.95
CA SER A 151 -1.81 24.90 -30.46
C SER A 151 -2.05 23.86 -29.37
N VAL A 152 -2.34 22.62 -29.78
CA VAL A 152 -2.40 21.49 -28.84
C VAL A 152 -0.98 21.25 -28.33
N GLY A 153 -0.82 21.06 -27.02
CA GLY A 153 0.48 20.95 -26.36
C GLY A 153 0.93 22.21 -25.63
N ASP A 154 0.44 23.39 -26.05
CA ASP A 154 0.73 24.66 -25.40
C ASP A 154 0.13 24.70 -23.99
N SER A 155 0.71 25.54 -23.14
CA SER A 155 0.23 25.75 -21.76
C SER A 155 -0.31 27.17 -21.58
N LEU A 156 -1.45 27.28 -20.92
CA LEU A 156 -2.15 28.54 -20.66
C LEU A 156 -2.19 28.81 -19.17
N VAL A 157 -2.00 30.07 -18.78
CA VAL A 157 -2.30 30.55 -17.43
C VAL A 157 -3.69 31.15 -17.46
N VAL A 158 -4.59 30.58 -16.65
CA VAL A 158 -6.01 30.94 -16.63
C VAL A 158 -6.35 31.52 -15.26
N GLY A 159 -7.01 32.68 -15.25
CA GLY A 159 -7.51 33.31 -14.02
C GLY A 159 -8.64 32.48 -13.40
N ASN A 160 -8.60 32.27 -12.09
CA ASN A 160 -9.56 31.42 -11.38
C ASN A 160 -10.94 32.09 -11.18
N GLU A 161 -11.03 33.43 -11.28
CA GLU A 161 -12.29 34.17 -11.10
C GLU A 161 -13.05 34.41 -12.42
N ASP A 162 -12.33 34.82 -13.47
CA ASP A 162 -12.93 35.31 -14.72
C ASP A 162 -12.74 34.37 -15.92
N ASP A 163 -12.03 33.25 -15.74
CA ASP A 163 -11.64 32.31 -16.81
C ASP A 163 -10.88 32.97 -17.99
N GLU A 164 -10.28 34.13 -17.76
CA GLU A 164 -9.47 34.86 -18.74
C GLU A 164 -8.07 34.26 -18.88
N ILE A 165 -7.55 34.24 -20.10
CA ILE A 165 -6.18 33.79 -20.40
C ILE A 165 -5.21 34.92 -20.07
N VAL A 166 -4.40 34.72 -19.03
CA VAL A 166 -3.40 35.67 -18.54
C VAL A 166 -2.09 35.55 -19.33
N ALA A 167 -1.67 34.32 -19.60
CA ALA A 167 -0.43 34.03 -20.32
C ALA A 167 -0.56 32.76 -21.18
N HIS A 168 0.31 32.65 -22.18
CA HIS A 168 0.38 31.53 -23.11
C HIS A 168 1.85 31.18 -23.35
N PHE A 169 2.16 29.89 -23.20
CA PHE A 169 3.48 29.31 -23.39
C PHE A 169 3.41 28.28 -24.51
N GLU A 170 4.17 28.53 -25.57
CA GLU A 170 4.24 27.69 -26.76
C GLU A 170 5.09 26.44 -26.52
N TYR A 171 4.64 25.31 -27.05
CA TYR A 171 5.40 24.08 -27.04
C TYR A 171 6.42 24.06 -28.18
N GLU A 172 7.63 24.58 -27.92
CA GLU A 172 8.74 24.65 -28.88
C GLU A 172 10.10 24.27 -28.29
N GLU A 173 11.10 24.05 -29.15
CA GLU A 173 12.48 23.81 -28.74
C GLU A 173 13.03 25.03 -27.99
N GLY A 174 13.61 24.79 -26.82
CA GLY A 174 14.10 25.83 -25.90
C GLY A 174 13.08 26.25 -24.83
N ALA A 175 11.83 25.82 -24.92
CA ALA A 175 10.84 26.08 -23.87
C ALA A 175 11.16 25.30 -22.59
N LEU A 176 10.84 25.87 -21.43
CA LEU A 176 10.94 25.21 -20.14
C LEU A 176 9.73 24.30 -19.92
N ALA A 177 9.98 23.06 -19.52
CA ALA A 177 8.95 22.06 -19.39
C ALA A 177 9.18 21.16 -18.18
N THR A 178 8.08 20.62 -17.65
CA THR A 178 8.10 19.58 -16.62
C THR A 178 7.56 18.28 -17.19
N ALA A 179 8.17 17.16 -16.79
CA ALA A 179 7.61 15.84 -17.01
C ALA A 179 6.60 15.53 -15.89
N VAL A 180 5.37 15.18 -16.28
CA VAL A 180 4.25 15.02 -15.33
C VAL A 180 3.95 13.58 -14.96
N ASP A 181 4.40 12.64 -15.80
CA ASP A 181 4.20 11.20 -15.63
C ASP A 181 5.41 10.45 -16.23
N GLY A 182 5.51 9.15 -15.93
CA GLY A 182 6.63 8.29 -16.32
C GLY A 182 7.77 8.30 -15.31
N GLN A 183 8.93 7.74 -15.72
CA GLN A 183 10.10 7.60 -14.84
C GLN A 183 10.74 8.94 -14.46
N HIS A 184 10.57 9.94 -15.33
CA HIS A 184 11.10 11.29 -15.19
C HIS A 184 10.08 12.25 -14.57
N ALA A 185 8.95 11.76 -14.03
CA ALA A 185 7.93 12.61 -13.43
C ALA A 185 8.51 13.45 -12.28
N GLY A 186 8.21 14.75 -12.30
CA GLY A 186 8.73 15.76 -11.39
C GLY A 186 10.00 16.46 -11.88
N GLN A 187 10.68 15.94 -12.92
CA GLN A 187 11.86 16.60 -13.47
C GLN A 187 11.47 17.79 -14.35
N ILE A 188 12.16 18.90 -14.14
CA ILE A 188 12.03 20.14 -14.89
C ILE A 188 13.25 20.28 -15.79
N GLY A 189 13.05 20.67 -17.04
CA GLY A 189 14.14 20.85 -18.00
C GLY A 189 13.74 21.67 -19.22
N SER A 190 14.73 22.09 -19.99
CA SER A 190 14.52 22.76 -21.27
C SER A 190 14.41 21.73 -22.39
N ILE A 191 13.46 21.94 -23.32
CA ILE A 191 13.27 21.07 -24.49
C ILE A 191 14.43 21.26 -25.47
N ASP A 192 15.21 20.20 -25.70
CA ASP A 192 16.34 20.22 -26.65
C ASP A 192 15.90 19.89 -28.07
N GLU A 193 15.09 18.84 -28.24
CA GLU A 193 14.70 18.32 -29.55
C GLU A 193 13.33 17.61 -29.46
N ILE A 194 12.45 17.88 -30.42
CA ILE A 194 11.16 17.20 -30.57
C ILE A 194 11.26 16.20 -31.74
N GLN A 195 11.33 14.91 -31.42
CA GLN A 195 11.49 13.84 -32.40
C GLN A 195 10.14 13.39 -32.96
N VAL A 196 9.70 14.06 -34.03
CA VAL A 196 8.44 13.73 -34.69
C VAL A 196 8.59 12.46 -35.53
N THR A 197 7.95 11.37 -35.09
CA THR A 197 7.89 10.12 -35.84
C THR A 197 6.53 10.00 -36.51
N ALA A 198 6.50 9.78 -37.83
CA ALA A 198 5.26 9.56 -38.58
C ALA A 198 4.65 8.18 -38.27
N SER A 199 4.17 7.99 -37.05
CA SER A 199 3.54 6.78 -36.54
C SER A 199 2.30 7.13 -35.72
N SER A 200 1.56 6.10 -35.31
CA SER A 200 0.43 6.24 -34.38
C SER A 200 0.85 6.37 -32.92
N SER A 201 2.13 6.26 -32.61
CA SER A 201 2.66 6.39 -31.24
C SER A 201 2.97 7.86 -30.94
N SER A 202 2.92 8.23 -29.65
CA SER A 202 3.32 9.56 -29.19
C SER A 202 4.75 9.87 -29.60
N ASN A 203 5.04 11.14 -29.92
CA ASN A 203 6.40 11.57 -30.26
C ASN A 203 7.28 11.59 -29.00
N ASN A 204 8.58 11.44 -29.21
CA ASN A 204 9.56 11.54 -28.14
C ASN A 204 10.12 12.97 -28.07
N VAL A 205 10.47 13.37 -26.86
CA VAL A 205 10.99 14.69 -26.54
C VAL A 205 12.26 14.49 -25.72
N LEU A 206 13.34 15.12 -26.15
CA LEU A 206 14.59 15.15 -25.42
C LEU A 206 14.66 16.45 -24.61
N LEU A 207 14.95 16.33 -23.31
CA LEU A 207 15.07 17.48 -22.41
C LEU A 207 16.44 17.47 -21.73
N SER A 208 16.94 18.65 -21.41
CA SER A 208 18.07 18.86 -20.52
C SER A 208 17.55 19.29 -19.14
N ASP A 209 17.85 18.49 -18.12
CA ASP A 209 17.44 18.73 -16.73
C ASP A 209 17.97 20.09 -16.22
N TYR A 210 17.12 20.85 -15.55
CA TYR A 210 17.44 22.16 -14.99
C TYR A 210 18.45 22.07 -13.83
N ALA A 211 18.40 21.01 -13.02
CA ALA A 211 19.23 20.87 -11.82
C ALA A 211 20.67 20.43 -12.15
N ASP A 212 20.81 19.34 -12.90
CA ASP A 212 22.10 18.69 -13.14
C ASP A 212 22.61 18.81 -14.59
N GLY A 213 21.77 19.28 -15.53
CA GLY A 213 22.11 19.37 -16.95
C GLY A 213 22.20 18.02 -17.67
N GLU A 214 21.78 16.93 -17.02
CA GLU A 214 21.69 15.61 -17.66
C GLU A 214 20.52 15.58 -18.65
N ARG A 215 20.70 14.84 -19.75
CA ARG A 215 19.65 14.70 -20.77
C ARG A 215 18.80 13.47 -20.50
N PHE A 216 17.49 13.64 -20.57
CA PHE A 216 16.52 12.56 -20.47
C PHE A 216 15.49 12.61 -21.60
N GLU A 217 14.92 11.45 -21.91
CA GLU A 217 13.96 11.27 -23.00
C GLU A 217 12.60 10.88 -22.43
N THR A 218 11.53 11.55 -22.86
CA THR A 218 10.15 11.24 -22.48
C THR A 218 9.21 11.40 -23.67
N ILE A 219 7.93 11.09 -23.51
CA ILE A 219 6.92 11.26 -24.56
C ILE A 219 6.23 12.62 -24.46
N GLU A 220 5.81 13.17 -25.59
CA GLU A 220 5.12 14.46 -25.73
C GLU A 220 3.87 14.58 -24.84
N GLU A 221 3.19 13.45 -24.60
CA GLU A 221 2.02 13.39 -23.73
C GLU A 221 2.34 13.83 -22.30
N TYR A 222 3.51 13.48 -21.79
CA TYR A 222 3.95 13.72 -20.40
C TYR A 222 4.59 15.09 -20.20
N ILE A 223 4.77 15.87 -21.25
CA ILE A 223 5.38 17.20 -21.14
C ILE A 223 4.33 18.28 -20.92
N VAL A 224 4.53 19.13 -19.92
CA VAL A 224 3.78 20.38 -19.76
C VAL A 224 4.78 21.54 -19.76
N VAL A 225 4.52 22.55 -20.58
CA VAL A 225 5.36 23.76 -20.66
C VAL A 225 5.04 24.63 -19.45
N ILE A 226 6.07 25.04 -18.72
CA ILE A 226 5.94 25.82 -17.48
C ILE A 226 6.68 27.14 -17.60
N ASP A 227 6.34 28.08 -16.72
CA ASP A 227 7.03 29.37 -16.58
C ASP A 227 8.15 29.31 -15.52
N GLU A 228 9.06 30.26 -15.55
CA GLU A 228 10.12 30.42 -14.55
C GLU A 228 9.55 30.65 -13.13
N ASN A 229 8.36 31.25 -13.05
CA ASN A 229 7.60 31.43 -11.80
C ASN A 229 7.11 30.11 -11.16
N PHE A 230 7.35 28.96 -11.80
CA PHE A 230 7.07 27.63 -11.22
C PHE A 230 8.33 26.98 -10.64
N ILE A 231 9.49 27.64 -10.73
CA ILE A 231 10.78 27.17 -10.19
C ILE A 231 11.07 27.78 -8.80
N ASP A 232 10.16 28.55 -8.21
CA ASP A 232 10.47 29.24 -6.95
C ASP A 232 10.73 28.24 -5.80
N ASP A 233 12.02 28.17 -5.50
CA ASP A 233 12.72 27.44 -4.47
C ASP A 233 12.39 28.06 -3.10
N ASP A 234 11.16 27.86 -2.64
CA ASP A 234 10.85 27.93 -1.21
C ASP A 234 10.66 26.51 -0.69
N ALA A 235 11.80 25.79 -0.66
CA ALA A 235 12.06 24.79 0.36
C ALA A 235 12.06 25.46 1.75
N GLY A 236 10.88 25.92 2.18
CA GLY A 236 10.62 26.43 3.52
C GLY A 236 10.41 25.27 4.49
N ASP A 237 11.44 25.02 5.31
CA ASP A 237 11.44 24.26 6.56
C ASP A 237 10.05 23.89 7.12
N GLY A 238 9.65 22.64 6.87
CA GLY A 238 8.55 21.94 7.55
C GLY A 238 9.10 20.82 8.43
N ASP A 239 9.71 21.21 9.55
CA ASP A 239 10.05 20.39 10.73
C ASP A 239 10.64 19.00 10.46
N SER A 240 11.86 18.97 9.94
CA SER A 240 12.78 17.89 10.31
C SER A 240 13.40 18.24 11.67
N ASP A 241 12.78 17.77 12.77
CA ASP A 241 13.37 17.82 14.11
C ASP A 241 14.58 16.86 14.15
N THR A 242 15.67 17.28 13.50
CA THR A 242 17.00 16.72 13.69
C THR A 242 17.62 17.47 14.86
N ARG A 243 17.57 16.86 16.05
CA ARG A 243 18.52 17.19 17.10
C ARG A 243 19.76 16.33 16.92
N ASP A 244 20.83 17.02 16.57
CA ASP A 244 22.20 16.56 16.42
C ASP A 244 22.68 15.61 17.52
N ARG A 245 23.55 14.68 17.08
CA ARG A 245 24.91 14.35 17.58
C ARG A 245 25.18 12.86 17.37
N ASP A 246 26.26 12.37 16.78
CA ASP A 246 27.52 12.95 16.29
C ASP A 246 28.03 11.97 15.19
N GLY A 247 28.82 12.47 14.25
CA GLY A 247 29.47 11.65 13.23
C GLY A 247 30.71 10.90 13.74
N ASP A 248 30.92 9.73 13.15
CA ASP A 248 32.23 9.15 12.77
C ASP A 248 31.88 8.01 11.79
N GLY A 249 32.27 8.04 10.52
CA GLY A 249 33.65 7.92 10.06
C GLY A 249 33.72 6.62 9.24
N GLY A 250 34.03 6.73 7.95
CA GLY A 250 34.11 5.55 7.07
C GLY A 250 35.19 4.55 7.50
N SER A 251 34.97 3.27 7.22
CA SER A 251 35.99 2.21 7.15
C SER A 251 35.37 1.02 6.40
N THR A 252 35.88 0.66 5.21
CA THR A 252 36.89 -0.39 5.02
C THR A 252 36.40 -1.78 5.42
N MET A 253 36.42 -2.69 4.44
CA MET A 253 36.23 -4.13 4.61
C MET A 253 36.87 -4.65 5.91
N SER A 254 36.07 -5.27 6.77
CA SER A 254 36.53 -6.23 7.78
C SER A 254 35.34 -7.09 8.24
N SER A 255 35.58 -8.38 8.24
CA SER A 255 34.68 -9.46 8.64
C SER A 255 34.44 -9.52 10.16
N GLU A 256 33.32 -10.15 10.50
CA GLU A 256 32.95 -10.85 11.76
C GLU A 256 32.02 -10.16 12.79
N SER A 257 30.87 -10.84 12.95
CA SER A 257 29.88 -10.85 14.03
C SER A 257 29.10 -9.56 14.33
N GLU A 258 28.13 -9.22 13.47
CA GLU A 258 26.99 -8.41 13.91
C GLU A 258 26.00 -9.30 14.68
N GLY A 259 25.80 -8.98 15.96
CA GLY A 259 24.90 -9.72 16.84
C GLY A 259 23.46 -9.73 16.31
N PHE A 260 22.87 -10.93 16.23
CA PHE A 260 21.49 -11.11 15.79
C PHE A 260 20.51 -10.32 16.71
N HIS A 261 19.81 -9.35 16.13
CA HIS A 261 18.93 -8.43 16.86
C HIS A 261 17.82 -9.20 17.61
N GLU A 262 17.61 -8.88 18.89
CA GLU A 262 16.70 -9.62 19.78
C GLU A 262 15.26 -9.72 19.24
N MET A 263 14.75 -8.64 18.63
CA MET A 263 13.40 -8.61 18.02
C MET A 263 13.23 -9.54 16.81
N ARG A 264 14.32 -10.01 16.19
CA ARG A 264 14.26 -10.94 15.05
C ARG A 264 14.25 -12.40 15.46
N ARG A 265 14.38 -12.70 16.77
CA ARG A 265 14.44 -14.09 17.26
C ARG A 265 13.09 -14.77 17.09
N PRO A 266 13.01 -15.87 16.32
CA PRO A 266 11.77 -16.63 16.19
C PRO A 266 11.39 -17.23 17.54
N ARG A 267 10.08 -17.35 17.79
CA ARG A 267 9.52 -18.04 18.95
C ARG A 267 8.23 -18.75 18.56
N ILE A 268 7.92 -19.82 19.28
CA ILE A 268 6.65 -20.52 19.14
C ILE A 268 5.57 -19.69 19.83
N GLU A 269 4.54 -19.31 19.11
CA GLU A 269 3.38 -18.64 19.70
C GLU A 269 2.40 -19.65 20.28
N LYS A 270 2.09 -20.67 19.49
CA LYS A 270 1.18 -21.76 19.84
C LYS A 270 1.42 -22.97 18.95
N THR A 271 1.08 -24.13 19.47
CA THR A 271 0.99 -25.39 18.71
C THR A 271 -0.43 -25.89 18.84
N VAL A 272 -1.09 -26.17 17.72
CA VAL A 272 -2.43 -26.74 17.70
C VAL A 272 -2.30 -28.20 17.31
N VAL A 273 -2.81 -29.09 18.15
CA VAL A 273 -2.88 -30.53 17.89
C VAL A 273 -4.35 -30.85 17.64
N HIS A 274 -4.65 -31.43 16.49
CA HIS A 274 -6.01 -31.82 16.09
C HIS A 274 -6.05 -33.32 15.79
N MET A 275 -7.16 -33.95 16.17
CA MET A 275 -7.48 -35.32 15.81
C MET A 275 -8.85 -35.35 15.13
N GLY A 276 -8.86 -35.72 13.84
CA GLY A 276 -10.07 -35.93 13.06
C GLY A 276 -10.53 -37.39 13.13
N VAL A 277 -11.59 -37.65 13.90
CA VAL A 277 -12.16 -39.01 14.04
C VAL A 277 -13.26 -39.27 13.00
N GLY A 278 -13.86 -38.21 12.44
CA GLY A 278 -14.86 -38.28 11.37
C GLY A 278 -16.26 -38.69 11.84
N GLN A 279 -16.40 -39.20 13.05
CA GLN A 279 -17.68 -39.55 13.67
C GLN A 279 -17.71 -39.23 15.17
N GLY A 280 -18.89 -38.91 15.67
CA GLY A 280 -19.12 -38.65 17.09
C GLY A 280 -19.30 -39.93 17.91
N GLY A 281 -19.49 -39.78 19.22
CA GLY A 281 -19.81 -40.89 20.11
C GLY A 281 -18.58 -41.42 20.85
N ARG A 282 -18.39 -42.76 20.85
CA ARG A 282 -17.33 -43.43 21.62
C ARG A 282 -15.94 -43.14 21.07
N ASP A 283 -15.77 -43.20 19.76
CA ASP A 283 -14.47 -43.03 19.10
C ASP A 283 -13.93 -41.60 19.28
N LEU A 284 -14.83 -40.60 19.22
CA LEU A 284 -14.47 -39.23 19.57
C LEU A 284 -14.05 -39.11 21.05
N GLY A 285 -14.72 -39.83 21.95
CA GLY A 285 -14.36 -39.86 23.37
C GLY A 285 -12.98 -40.49 23.62
N GLN A 286 -12.63 -41.56 22.88
CA GLN A 286 -11.30 -42.15 22.92
C GLN A 286 -10.23 -41.19 22.39
N GLY A 287 -10.50 -40.50 21.28
CA GLY A 287 -9.60 -39.48 20.75
C GLY A 287 -9.37 -38.31 21.73
N GLU A 288 -10.39 -37.94 22.51
CA GLU A 288 -10.26 -36.94 23.58
C GLU A 288 -9.35 -37.43 24.73
N GLU A 289 -9.46 -38.69 25.11
CA GLU A 289 -8.64 -39.32 26.15
C GLU A 289 -7.17 -39.37 25.71
N ILE A 290 -6.90 -39.88 24.50
CA ILE A 290 -5.56 -39.91 23.90
C ILE A 290 -4.95 -38.50 23.83
N LEU A 291 -5.69 -37.51 23.35
CA LEU A 291 -5.21 -36.12 23.30
C LEU A 291 -4.90 -35.58 24.70
N THR A 292 -5.69 -35.95 25.72
CA THR A 292 -5.45 -35.53 27.09
C THR A 292 -4.17 -36.14 27.63
N ASP A 293 -3.92 -37.42 27.36
CA ASP A 293 -2.74 -38.13 27.85
C ASP A 293 -1.45 -37.70 27.13
N VAL A 294 -1.53 -37.42 25.82
CA VAL A 294 -0.40 -36.95 25.03
C VAL A 294 -0.05 -35.49 25.34
N THR A 295 -1.05 -34.63 25.51
CA THR A 295 -0.81 -33.17 25.66
C THR A 295 -0.93 -32.64 27.09
N GLY A 296 -1.48 -33.42 28.02
CA GLY A 296 -1.73 -33.01 29.40
C GLY A 296 -2.86 -31.99 29.58
N GLN A 297 -3.58 -31.61 28.52
CA GLN A 297 -4.66 -30.61 28.57
C GLN A 297 -5.99 -31.16 28.07
N GLN A 298 -7.10 -30.61 28.59
CA GLN A 298 -8.43 -31.01 28.14
C GLN A 298 -8.72 -30.52 26.72
N PRO A 299 -9.07 -31.43 25.79
CA PRO A 299 -9.40 -31.08 24.42
C PRO A 299 -10.77 -30.43 24.27
N VAL A 300 -10.91 -29.64 23.20
CA VAL A 300 -12.17 -29.02 22.78
C VAL A 300 -12.67 -29.71 21.51
N ARG A 301 -13.93 -30.14 21.51
CA ARG A 301 -14.59 -30.75 20.35
C ARG A 301 -14.69 -29.76 19.18
N THR A 302 -14.36 -30.23 17.99
CA THR A 302 -14.59 -29.53 16.73
C THR A 302 -15.88 -30.03 16.08
N VAL A 303 -16.72 -29.10 15.67
CA VAL A 303 -18.01 -29.38 15.01
C VAL A 303 -17.89 -29.21 13.50
N ALA A 304 -18.65 -30.00 12.76
CA ALA A 304 -18.74 -29.91 11.31
C ALA A 304 -19.39 -28.59 10.89
N THR A 305 -18.71 -27.83 10.03
CA THR A 305 -19.23 -26.56 9.48
C THR A 305 -20.10 -26.77 8.23
N MET A 306 -20.01 -27.94 7.59
CA MET A 306 -20.78 -28.28 6.40
C MET A 306 -21.29 -29.72 6.51
N THR A 307 -22.42 -29.99 5.84
CA THR A 307 -22.95 -31.36 5.71
C THR A 307 -22.24 -32.05 4.55
N GLU A 308 -21.66 -33.22 4.80
CA GLU A 308 -21.03 -34.06 3.77
C GLU A 308 -21.64 -35.48 3.81
N PRO A 309 -22.60 -35.78 2.92
CA PRO A 309 -23.31 -37.04 2.92
C PRO A 309 -22.42 -38.27 2.71
N ALA A 310 -21.29 -38.13 2.00
CA ALA A 310 -20.39 -39.26 1.73
C ALA A 310 -19.78 -39.84 3.01
N PHE A 311 -19.58 -39.00 4.04
CA PHE A 311 -19.05 -39.40 5.35
C PHE A 311 -20.14 -39.51 6.42
N GLY A 312 -21.41 -39.31 6.06
CA GLY A 312 -22.53 -39.36 7.01
C GLY A 312 -22.55 -38.19 8.01
N ILE A 313 -21.85 -37.10 7.72
CA ILE A 313 -21.66 -35.95 8.62
C ILE A 313 -22.71 -34.88 8.32
N ARG A 314 -23.37 -34.35 9.35
CA ARG A 314 -24.26 -33.19 9.26
C ARG A 314 -23.62 -31.97 9.90
N GLU A 315 -24.03 -30.79 9.44
CA GLU A 315 -23.61 -29.52 10.05
C GLU A 315 -23.97 -29.50 11.54
N GLY A 316 -22.98 -29.16 12.38
CA GLY A 316 -23.09 -29.16 13.83
C GLY A 316 -22.71 -30.47 14.52
N ASP A 317 -22.48 -31.56 13.78
CA ASP A 317 -22.05 -32.82 14.39
C ASP A 317 -20.62 -32.70 14.95
N PRO A 318 -20.34 -33.26 16.14
CA PRO A 318 -18.99 -33.30 16.68
C PRO A 318 -18.17 -34.38 15.96
N ILE A 319 -17.12 -33.97 15.25
CA ILE A 319 -16.36 -34.83 14.33
C ILE A 319 -14.89 -35.04 14.74
N GLY A 320 -14.40 -34.27 15.70
CA GLY A 320 -12.99 -34.30 16.10
C GLY A 320 -12.75 -33.51 17.36
N ALA A 321 -11.49 -33.48 17.80
CA ALA A 321 -11.05 -32.82 19.01
C ALA A 321 -9.73 -32.08 18.75
N LYS A 322 -9.50 -30.99 19.48
CA LYS A 322 -8.23 -30.24 19.39
C LYS A 322 -7.78 -29.69 20.73
N VAL A 323 -6.47 -29.56 20.86
CA VAL A 323 -5.79 -28.86 21.96
C VAL A 323 -4.92 -27.76 21.37
N THR A 324 -4.83 -26.62 22.07
CA THR A 324 -3.89 -25.54 21.70
C THR A 324 -2.91 -25.32 22.84
N LEU A 325 -1.68 -25.79 22.64
CA LEU A 325 -0.57 -25.64 23.56
C LEU A 325 0.13 -24.30 23.32
N ARG A 326 0.66 -23.69 24.38
CA ARG A 326 1.44 -22.45 24.33
C ARG A 326 2.62 -22.51 25.29
N HIS A 327 3.62 -21.66 25.07
CA HIS A 327 4.77 -21.52 25.97
C HIS A 327 5.53 -22.84 26.18
N GLU A 328 5.82 -23.21 27.42
CA GLU A 328 6.60 -24.39 27.79
C GLU A 328 5.92 -25.69 27.37
N ASP A 329 4.61 -25.81 27.55
CA ASP A 329 3.84 -27.00 27.16
C ASP A 329 3.96 -27.30 25.66
N ALA A 330 3.93 -26.25 24.83
CA ALA A 330 4.10 -26.39 23.38
C ALA A 330 5.52 -26.87 23.01
N ARG A 331 6.53 -26.40 23.75
CA ARG A 331 7.92 -26.80 23.53
C ARG A 331 8.16 -28.27 23.93
N ALA A 332 7.69 -28.66 25.11
CA ALA A 332 7.83 -30.03 25.60
C ALA A 332 7.14 -31.05 24.69
N PHE A 333 5.93 -30.71 24.19
CA PHE A 333 5.23 -31.54 23.23
C PHE A 333 5.99 -31.66 21.90
N LEU A 334 6.52 -30.56 21.36
CA LEU A 334 7.26 -30.57 20.09
C LEU A 334 8.59 -31.32 20.19
N GLU A 335 9.29 -31.27 21.32
CA GLU A 335 10.51 -32.09 21.55
C GLU A 335 10.21 -33.60 21.43
N THR A 336 9.02 -34.03 21.84
CA THR A 336 8.61 -35.44 21.72
C THR A 336 8.07 -35.76 20.32
N ALA A 337 7.23 -34.88 19.76
CA ALA A 337 6.57 -35.12 18.48
C ALA A 337 7.53 -35.08 17.27
N LEU A 338 8.51 -34.16 17.28
CA LEU A 338 9.46 -34.03 16.19
C LEU A 338 10.56 -35.11 16.19
N ALA A 339 10.70 -35.87 17.27
CA ALA A 339 11.63 -37.00 17.32
C ALA A 339 11.16 -38.20 16.47
N THR A 340 9.87 -38.26 16.17
CA THR A 340 9.23 -39.37 15.45
C THR A 340 9.08 -39.09 13.95
N VAL A 341 9.00 -37.82 13.55
CA VAL A 341 8.59 -37.42 12.20
C VAL A 341 9.68 -36.62 11.49
N ASP A 342 9.93 -36.96 10.23
CA ASP A 342 10.80 -36.17 9.36
C ASP A 342 10.05 -34.94 8.81
N LEU A 343 10.68 -33.78 8.92
CA LEU A 343 10.16 -32.54 8.33
C LEU A 343 10.76 -32.29 6.95
N SER A 344 9.93 -31.78 6.05
CA SER A 344 10.33 -31.29 4.73
C SER A 344 10.10 -29.79 4.61
N ARG A 345 10.91 -29.13 3.81
CA ARG A 345 10.79 -27.69 3.56
C ARG A 345 9.44 -27.30 2.96
N SER A 346 8.80 -28.21 2.22
CA SER A 346 7.48 -28.04 1.63
C SER A 346 6.34 -27.88 2.65
N GLN A 347 6.54 -28.36 3.88
CA GLN A 347 5.55 -28.27 4.96
C GLN A 347 5.53 -26.89 5.62
N PHE A 348 6.49 -26.03 5.30
CA PHE A 348 6.56 -24.66 5.79
C PHE A 348 5.81 -23.71 4.86
N ASP A 349 5.03 -22.80 5.43
CA ASP A 349 4.35 -21.72 4.71
C ASP A 349 5.26 -20.50 4.49
N ASP A 350 4.81 -19.55 3.66
CA ASP A 350 5.54 -18.31 3.34
C ASP A 350 5.82 -17.42 4.56
N THR A 351 5.18 -17.70 5.70
CA THR A 351 5.34 -16.97 6.97
C THR A 351 6.05 -17.79 8.04
N GLY A 352 6.63 -18.92 7.68
CA GLY A 352 7.42 -19.79 8.54
C GLY A 352 6.63 -20.67 9.51
N ASN A 353 5.30 -20.73 9.42
CA ASN A 353 4.54 -21.76 10.15
C ASN A 353 4.68 -23.08 9.42
N PHE A 354 4.52 -24.19 10.13
CA PHE A 354 4.58 -25.50 9.50
C PHE A 354 3.56 -26.46 10.12
N SER A 355 3.18 -27.47 9.35
CA SER A 355 2.29 -28.54 9.81
C SER A 355 2.80 -29.90 9.38
N PHE A 356 2.63 -30.89 10.27
CA PHE A 356 2.99 -32.27 10.00
C PHE A 356 1.99 -33.20 10.68
N GLY A 357 1.83 -34.40 10.10
CA GLY A 357 0.99 -35.45 10.65
C GLY A 357 1.84 -36.50 11.36
N VAL A 358 1.33 -37.02 12.47
CA VAL A 358 1.80 -38.24 13.11
C VAL A 358 0.80 -39.33 12.77
N GLU A 359 1.23 -40.39 12.10
CA GLU A 359 0.34 -41.44 11.62
C GLU A 359 -0.22 -42.30 12.75
N ASP A 360 0.56 -42.52 13.81
CA ASP A 360 0.19 -43.36 14.95
C ASP A 360 0.47 -42.67 16.30
N HIS A 361 -0.59 -42.47 17.09
CA HIS A 361 -0.49 -41.97 18.47
C HIS A 361 0.40 -42.82 19.39
N THR A 362 0.65 -44.10 19.09
CA THR A 362 1.51 -44.98 19.91
C THR A 362 3.00 -44.67 19.76
N ASP A 363 3.38 -43.83 18.80
CA ASP A 363 4.74 -43.32 18.71
C ASP A 363 5.09 -42.38 19.87
N PHE A 364 4.09 -41.85 20.58
CA PHE A 364 4.31 -41.07 21.78
C PHE A 364 4.59 -41.99 22.99
N PRO A 365 5.63 -41.72 23.79
CA PRO A 365 6.02 -42.56 24.91
C PRO A 365 4.97 -42.62 26.04
N SER A 366 4.01 -41.70 26.05
CA SER A 366 2.90 -41.69 27.01
C SER A 366 1.74 -42.60 26.61
N GLN A 367 1.74 -43.19 25.41
CA GLN A 367 0.68 -44.04 24.90
C GLN A 367 1.15 -45.49 24.75
N GLU A 368 0.40 -46.41 25.34
CA GLU A 368 0.60 -47.85 25.13
C GLU A 368 -0.44 -48.37 24.13
N TYR A 369 0.00 -49.29 23.26
CA TYR A 369 -0.90 -49.90 22.27
C TYR A 369 -1.99 -50.73 22.96
N ASP A 370 -3.24 -50.28 22.82
CA ASP A 370 -4.44 -51.05 23.19
C ASP A 370 -5.20 -51.49 21.92
N PRO A 371 -5.35 -52.81 21.67
CA PRO A 371 -6.07 -53.33 20.51
C PRO A 371 -7.57 -52.98 20.48
N THR A 372 -8.13 -52.47 21.58
CA THR A 372 -9.54 -52.04 21.65
C THR A 372 -9.78 -50.60 21.24
N THR A 373 -8.75 -49.75 21.33
CA THR A 373 -8.82 -48.32 21.00
C THR A 373 -8.55 -48.09 19.50
N GLY A 374 -7.67 -48.89 18.89
CA GLY A 374 -7.28 -48.71 17.49
C GLY A 374 -6.21 -47.64 17.31
N ILE A 375 -5.76 -47.44 16.07
CA ILE A 375 -4.70 -46.47 15.73
C ILE A 375 -5.36 -45.16 15.32
N TYR A 376 -4.99 -44.08 16.01
CA TYR A 376 -5.40 -42.72 15.67
C TYR A 376 -4.19 -41.89 15.24
N GLY A 377 -4.36 -41.15 14.15
CA GLY A 377 -3.41 -40.14 13.70
C GLY A 377 -3.66 -38.78 14.33
N LEU A 378 -2.64 -37.93 14.34
CA LEU A 378 -2.66 -36.58 14.90
C LEU A 378 -2.09 -35.59 13.89
N ASP A 379 -2.77 -34.46 13.68
CA ASP A 379 -2.24 -33.35 12.90
C ASP A 379 -1.74 -32.24 13.82
N VAL A 380 -0.48 -31.83 13.62
CA VAL A 380 0.17 -30.79 14.42
C VAL A 380 0.45 -29.58 13.54
N THR A 381 -0.09 -28.42 13.92
CA THR A 381 0.20 -27.13 13.30
C THR A 381 0.93 -26.22 14.27
N VAL A 382 2.14 -25.81 13.91
CA VAL A 382 3.00 -24.94 14.73
C VAL A 382 2.98 -23.53 14.17
N ASN A 383 2.62 -22.55 15.01
CA ASN A 383 2.66 -21.14 14.64
C ASN A 383 3.93 -20.48 15.19
N LEU A 384 4.81 -20.05 14.29
CA LEU A 384 6.04 -19.35 14.63
C LEU A 384 5.86 -17.84 14.41
N VAL A 385 6.33 -17.05 15.36
CA VAL A 385 6.27 -15.59 15.28
C VAL A 385 7.56 -14.97 15.76
N ARG A 386 7.83 -13.74 15.33
CA ARG A 386 8.83 -12.88 15.97
C ARG A 386 8.17 -12.00 17.05
N PRO A 387 8.92 -11.53 18.07
CA PRO A 387 8.47 -10.46 18.95
C PRO A 387 7.87 -9.29 18.15
N GLY A 388 6.72 -8.76 18.56
CA GLY A 388 6.01 -7.71 17.81
C GLY A 388 4.81 -8.19 16.98
N TYR A 389 4.62 -9.51 16.80
CA TYR A 389 3.42 -10.05 16.12
C TYR A 389 2.08 -9.72 16.81
N ARG A 390 2.12 -9.30 18.08
CA ARG A 390 0.94 -8.77 18.81
C ARG A 390 0.32 -7.56 18.09
N VAL A 391 1.10 -6.79 17.34
CA VAL A 391 0.62 -5.62 16.60
C VAL A 391 -0.46 -5.99 15.59
N ALA A 392 -0.44 -7.20 15.01
CA ALA A 392 -1.49 -7.67 14.10
C ALA A 392 -2.73 -8.21 14.81
N LYS A 393 -2.68 -8.43 16.13
CA LYS A 393 -3.72 -9.14 16.90
C LYS A 393 -4.38 -8.29 17.98
N ARG A 394 -3.90 -7.07 18.20
CA ARG A 394 -4.45 -6.15 19.20
C ARG A 394 -5.73 -5.49 18.68
N ASP A 395 -6.71 -5.30 19.54
CA ASP A 395 -8.01 -4.70 19.17
C ASP A 395 -7.91 -3.22 18.78
N ARG A 396 -6.87 -2.53 19.24
CA ARG A 396 -6.63 -1.10 18.96
C ARG A 396 -5.31 -0.91 18.23
N ALA A 397 -5.32 -0.08 17.19
CA ALA A 397 -4.16 0.22 16.35
C ALA A 397 -3.51 -1.04 15.75
N SER A 398 -4.30 -2.06 15.39
CA SER A 398 -3.76 -3.23 14.71
C SER A 398 -3.03 -2.81 13.44
N ARG A 399 -1.78 -3.25 13.24
CA ARG A 399 -1.04 -3.05 11.98
C ARG A 399 -0.58 -4.39 11.45
N SER A 400 -0.47 -4.52 10.14
CA SER A 400 0.10 -5.72 9.54
C SER A 400 1.58 -5.85 9.89
N ILE A 401 2.09 -7.09 9.97
CA ILE A 401 3.52 -7.30 10.21
C ILE A 401 4.30 -6.98 8.93
N PRO A 402 5.27 -6.04 8.99
CA PRO A 402 6.13 -5.69 7.85
C PRO A 402 6.83 -6.92 7.26
N THR A 403 7.02 -6.97 5.94
CA THR A 403 7.57 -8.16 5.25
C THR A 403 8.96 -8.53 5.75
N ASN A 404 9.81 -7.55 6.03
CA ASN A 404 11.15 -7.75 6.61
C ASN A 404 11.12 -8.34 8.03
N HIS A 405 10.03 -8.13 8.76
CA HIS A 405 9.82 -8.67 10.10
C HIS A 405 9.07 -10.01 10.09
N ARG A 406 8.48 -10.41 8.96
CA ARG A 406 7.90 -11.75 8.83
C ARG A 406 9.01 -12.79 8.90
N LEU A 407 8.68 -13.94 9.46
CA LEU A 407 9.59 -15.07 9.47
C LEU A 407 9.69 -15.64 8.05
N SER A 408 10.90 -15.79 7.53
CA SER A 408 11.13 -16.48 6.26
C SER A 408 11.19 -17.98 6.49
N VAL A 409 10.95 -18.78 5.44
CA VAL A 409 11.09 -20.25 5.50
C VAL A 409 12.50 -20.64 5.95
N GLY A 410 13.54 -19.95 5.47
CA GLY A 410 14.92 -20.23 5.87
C GLY A 410 15.17 -19.96 7.37
N ASP A 411 14.64 -18.86 7.89
CA ASP A 411 14.74 -18.54 9.32
C ASP A 411 13.96 -19.52 10.20
N ALA A 412 12.81 -20.01 9.70
CA ALA A 412 11.97 -20.98 10.39
C ALA A 412 12.65 -22.35 10.46
N VAL A 413 13.20 -22.83 9.34
CA VAL A 413 13.97 -24.07 9.27
C VAL A 413 15.16 -23.99 10.22
N ALA A 414 15.99 -22.95 10.11
CA ALA A 414 17.15 -22.78 10.99
C ALA A 414 16.77 -22.73 12.48
N PHE A 415 15.62 -22.13 12.82
CA PHE A 415 15.12 -22.13 14.19
C PHE A 415 14.71 -23.53 14.68
N VAL A 416 14.03 -24.31 13.84
CA VAL A 416 13.59 -25.67 14.19
C VAL A 416 14.80 -26.59 14.34
N GLU A 417 15.74 -26.57 13.40
CA GLU A 417 16.96 -27.38 13.43
C GLU A 417 17.81 -27.06 14.67
N SER A 418 17.99 -25.77 15.00
CA SER A 418 18.80 -25.37 16.16
C SER A 418 18.11 -25.58 17.51
N THR A 419 16.78 -25.57 17.57
CA THR A 419 16.03 -25.65 18.84
C THR A 419 15.69 -27.08 19.21
N PHE A 420 15.40 -27.93 18.23
CA PHE A 420 14.90 -29.29 18.43
C PHE A 420 15.83 -30.39 17.92
N ASP A 421 16.98 -30.05 17.32
CA ASP A 421 17.98 -31.01 16.80
C ASP A 421 17.36 -31.98 15.77
N VAL A 422 16.65 -31.43 14.79
CA VAL A 422 15.95 -32.16 13.71
C VAL A 422 16.54 -31.71 12.38
N GLU A 423 16.70 -32.60 11.41
CA GLU A 423 17.10 -32.26 10.04
C GLU A 423 15.87 -31.99 9.17
N VAL A 424 15.82 -30.84 8.48
CA VAL A 424 14.74 -30.55 7.53
C VAL A 424 15.18 -30.91 6.11
N THR A 425 14.47 -31.86 5.50
CA THR A 425 14.72 -32.29 4.13
C THR A 425 14.30 -31.23 3.10
N ALA A 426 15.06 -31.11 2.01
CA ALA A 426 14.99 -30.00 1.05
C ALA A 426 13.70 -29.91 0.23
#